data_AF-A0A061JK92-F1
#
_entry.id   AF-A0A061JK92-F1
#
_cell.length_a   1.000
_cell.length_b   1.000
_cell.length_c   1.000
_cell.angle_alpha   90.00
_cell.angle_beta   90.00
_cell.angle_gamma   90.00
#
_symmetry.space_group_name_H-M   'P 1'
#
loop_
_entity.id
_entity.type
_entity.pdbx_description
1 polymer ?
#
loop_
_entity_poly.entity_id
_entity_poly.type
_entity_poly.pdbx_seq_one_letter_code
_entity_poly.pdbx_strand_id
1 'polypeptide(L)'
;MAYRNGNYTAFYVAEPFHPSSLGANATKDFQYYNTLRMWKGADATFPFVDSHDKTYSVRDGSDWEYTLKPRLRERLRNSKNIILILSSITTNSRALREEID
;
A
#
# COMPACT_ATOMS: atom_id res chain seq x y z
N MET A 1 7.30 -5.32 -22.62
CA MET A 1 6.09 -4.79 -21.97
C MET A 1 6.13 -5.20 -20.50
N ALA A 2 6.14 -4.25 -19.54
CA ALA A 2 6.03 -4.64 -18.13
C ALA A 2 4.63 -5.22 -17.90
N TYR A 3 4.54 -6.45 -17.40
CA TYR A 3 3.27 -7.13 -17.17
C TYR A 3 2.57 -6.50 -15.95
N ARG A 4 1.65 -5.57 -16.21
CA ARG A 4 0.88 -4.86 -15.17
C ARG A 4 -0.23 -5.77 -14.66
N ASN A 5 0.02 -6.51 -13.59
CA ASN A 5 -1.00 -7.36 -12.97
C ASN A 5 -1.26 -7.03 -11.50
N GLY A 6 -0.46 -6.15 -10.89
CA GLY A 6 -0.59 -5.80 -9.48
C GLY A 6 -1.81 -4.93 -9.17
N ASN A 7 -2.34 -5.07 -7.96
CA ASN A 7 -3.35 -4.22 -7.36
C ASN A 7 -2.65 -3.29 -6.37
N TYR A 8 -2.60 -2.00 -6.66
CA TYR A 8 -1.99 -1.02 -5.76
C TYR A 8 -2.99 -0.61 -4.69
N THR A 9 -2.76 -0.97 -3.43
CA THR A 9 -3.66 -0.53 -2.35
C THR A 9 -3.14 0.77 -1.74
N ALA A 10 -3.91 1.85 -1.89
CA ALA A 10 -3.61 3.17 -1.35
C ALA A 10 -4.50 3.43 -0.13
N PHE A 11 -3.92 3.88 0.98
CA PHE A 11 -4.63 4.14 2.23
C PHE A 11 -3.87 5.11 3.12
N TYR A 12 -4.58 5.72 4.05
CA TYR A 12 -3.98 6.57 5.07
C TYR A 12 -3.47 5.75 6.26
N VAL A 13 -2.28 6.11 6.72
CA VAL A 13 -1.71 5.69 8.02
C VAL A 13 -0.83 6.82 8.55
N ALA A 14 -0.82 7.03 9.86
CA ALA A 14 0.08 8.01 10.48
C ALA A 14 1.55 7.61 10.25
N GLU A 15 2.37 8.55 9.78
CA GLU A 15 3.78 8.34 9.43
C GLU A 15 4.70 8.83 10.56
N PRO A 16 5.82 8.13 10.88
CA PRO A 16 6.31 6.90 10.27
C PRO A 16 5.52 5.67 10.74
N PHE A 17 5.33 4.71 9.82
CA PHE A 17 4.62 3.47 10.09
C PHE A 17 5.46 2.25 9.70
N HIS A 18 5.69 1.39 10.69
CA HIS A 18 6.31 0.08 10.50
C HIS A 18 5.28 -1.01 10.84
N PRO A 19 4.90 -1.87 9.88
CA PRO A 19 3.96 -2.94 10.15
C PRO A 19 4.61 -3.97 11.09
N SER A 20 4.12 -4.06 12.32
CA SER A 20 4.39 -5.18 13.23
C SER A 20 3.19 -6.14 13.23
N SER A 21 3.38 -7.40 13.62
CA SER A 21 2.27 -8.37 13.68
C SER A 21 1.12 -7.91 14.60
N LEU A 22 1.43 -7.13 15.65
CA LEU A 22 0.42 -6.56 16.55
C LEU A 22 -0.26 -5.33 15.94
N GLY A 23 0.49 -4.46 15.25
CA GLY A 23 -0.04 -3.26 14.60
C GLY A 23 -0.81 -3.54 13.31
N ALA A 24 -0.55 -4.66 12.65
CA ALA A 24 -1.12 -5.00 11.35
C ALA A 24 -2.66 -5.10 11.34
N ASN A 25 -3.26 -5.46 12.48
CA ASN A 25 -4.71 -5.60 12.64
C ASN A 25 -5.33 -4.51 13.53
N ALA A 26 -4.52 -3.66 14.16
CA ALA A 26 -4.99 -2.62 15.08
C ALA A 26 -4.92 -1.22 14.44
N THR A 27 -4.07 -1.02 13.44
CA THR A 27 -3.86 0.29 12.83
C THR A 27 -4.83 0.53 11.69
N LYS A 28 -5.71 1.51 11.85
CA LYS A 28 -6.51 2.07 10.74
C LYS A 28 -5.64 2.99 9.88
N ASP A 29 -5.72 2.98 8.55
CA ASP A 29 -6.52 2.10 7.66
C ASP A 29 -5.77 0.85 7.18
N PHE A 30 -4.55 0.62 7.69
CA PHE A 30 -3.71 -0.54 7.35
C PHE A 30 -4.41 -1.89 7.54
N GLN A 31 -5.26 -2.03 8.56
CA GLN A 31 -6.05 -3.25 8.82
C GLN A 31 -6.89 -3.71 7.61
N TYR A 32 -7.41 -2.77 6.80
CA TYR A 32 -8.25 -3.10 5.64
C TYR A 32 -7.38 -3.64 4.50
N TYR A 33 -6.21 -3.04 4.28
CA TYR A 33 -5.20 -3.62 3.39
C TYR A 33 -4.74 -5.00 3.87
N ASN A 34 -4.50 -5.17 5.18
CA ASN A 34 -4.12 -6.47 5.73
C ASN A 34 -5.22 -7.52 5.56
N THR A 35 -6.50 -7.12 5.59
CA THR A 35 -7.63 -8.01 5.31
C THR A 35 -7.59 -8.55 3.88
N LEU A 36 -7.24 -7.73 2.87
CA LEU A 36 -7.05 -8.19 1.49
C LEU A 36 -5.94 -9.24 1.38
N ARG A 37 -4.83 -9.03 2.10
CA ARG A 37 -3.72 -9.99 2.19
C ARG A 37 -4.16 -11.30 2.85
N MET A 38 -4.94 -11.22 3.93
CA MET A 38 -5.46 -12.39 4.63
C MET A 38 -6.40 -13.21 3.74
N TRP A 39 -7.31 -12.57 3.01
CA TRP A 39 -8.18 -13.27 2.05
C TRP A 39 -7.38 -13.96 0.95
N LYS A 40 -6.36 -13.30 0.40
CA LYS A 40 -5.47 -13.91 -0.59
C LYS A 40 -4.65 -15.08 -0.02
N GLY A 41 -4.20 -14.97 1.22
CA GLY A 41 -3.47 -16.02 1.91
C GLY A 41 -4.34 -17.23 2.26
N ALA A 42 -5.62 -17.00 2.57
CA ALA A 42 -6.61 -18.04 2.85
C ALA A 42 -7.14 -18.72 1.58
N ASP A 43 -7.29 -17.96 0.49
CA ASP A 43 -7.78 -18.45 -0.80
C ASP A 43 -6.92 -17.91 -1.95
N ALA A 44 -6.13 -18.81 -2.55
CA ALA A 44 -5.29 -18.48 -3.69
C ALA A 44 -6.08 -18.03 -4.94
N THR A 45 -7.39 -18.31 -5.02
CA THR A 45 -8.25 -17.87 -6.11
C THR A 45 -8.77 -16.43 -5.93
N PHE A 46 -8.66 -15.87 -4.71
CA PHE A 46 -9.02 -14.49 -4.44
C PHE A 46 -8.26 -13.55 -5.40
N PRO A 47 -8.93 -12.66 -6.14
CA PRO A 47 -8.36 -11.94 -7.28
C PRO A 47 -7.55 -10.70 -6.85
N PHE A 48 -6.62 -10.87 -5.93
CA PHE A 48 -5.72 -9.84 -5.40
C PHE A 48 -4.26 -10.23 -5.64
N VAL A 49 -3.52 -9.37 -6.35
CA VAL A 49 -2.09 -9.49 -6.61
C VAL A 49 -1.42 -8.28 -5.96
N ASP A 50 -0.82 -8.46 -4.80
CA ASP A 50 -0.34 -7.35 -3.99
C ASP A 50 0.88 -6.65 -4.62
N SER A 51 0.74 -5.38 -4.98
CA SER A 51 1.84 -4.56 -5.51
C SER A 51 2.87 -4.15 -4.46
N HIS A 52 2.59 -4.36 -3.17
CA HIS A 52 3.48 -4.02 -2.06
C HIS A 52 4.38 -5.18 -1.62
N ASP A 53 4.06 -6.43 -2.02
CA ASP A 53 4.73 -7.66 -1.56
C ASP A 53 6.23 -7.73 -1.92
N LYS A 54 6.67 -6.94 -2.91
CA LYS A 54 8.04 -7.03 -3.47
C LYS A 54 9.04 -6.02 -2.92
N THR A 55 8.64 -5.04 -2.09
CA THR A 55 9.57 -3.97 -1.69
C THR A 55 9.35 -3.46 -0.26
N TYR A 56 10.44 -3.01 0.36
CA TYR A 56 10.51 -2.41 1.71
C TYR A 56 9.47 -1.29 1.92
N SER A 57 8.95 -1.16 3.14
CA SER A 57 7.84 -0.26 3.51
C SER A 57 8.01 1.18 2.98
N VAL A 58 6.99 1.73 2.32
CA VAL A 58 6.98 3.10 1.75
C VAL A 58 6.56 4.18 2.75
N ARG A 59 6.59 3.86 4.05
CA ARG A 59 6.15 4.73 5.14
C ARG A 59 7.14 4.70 6.31
N ASP A 60 8.39 4.34 6.03
CA ASP A 60 9.46 4.09 7.00
C ASP A 60 10.29 5.33 7.35
N GLY A 61 9.94 6.50 6.84
CA GLY A 61 10.72 7.74 7.01
C GLY A 61 11.93 7.84 6.07
N SER A 62 12.05 6.98 5.05
CA SER A 62 13.08 7.11 4.01
C SER A 62 13.01 8.48 3.29
N ASP A 63 14.13 8.87 2.67
CA ASP A 63 14.18 10.11 1.89
C ASP A 63 13.11 10.12 0.79
N TRP A 64 12.39 11.24 0.70
CA TRP A 64 11.26 11.36 -0.19
C TRP A 64 11.64 11.29 -1.68
N GLU A 65 12.62 12.08 -2.12
CA GLU A 65 12.95 12.23 -3.54
C GLU A 65 13.75 11.03 -4.06
N TYR A 66 14.67 10.51 -3.23
CA TYR A 66 15.58 9.45 -3.65
C TYR A 66 15.03 8.04 -3.39
N THR A 67 14.09 7.89 -2.45
CA THR A 67 13.64 6.56 -2.01
C THR A 67 12.14 6.36 -2.10
N LEU A 68 11.33 7.16 -1.39
CA LEU A 68 9.89 6.91 -1.28
C LEU A 68 9.17 7.13 -2.61
N LYS A 69 9.31 8.31 -3.22
CA LYS A 69 8.63 8.68 -4.46
C LYS A 69 8.96 7.74 -5.63
N PRO A 70 10.25 7.38 -5.89
CA PRO A 70 10.57 6.42 -6.93
C PRO A 70 9.92 5.05 -6.71
N ARG A 71 9.90 4.54 -5.47
CA ARG A 71 9.26 3.26 -5.12
C ARG A 71 7.75 3.30 -5.31
N LEU A 72 7.08 4.37 -4.89
CA LEU A 72 5.64 4.56 -5.12
C LEU A 72 5.32 4.50 -6.62
N ARG A 73 6.04 5.29 -7.42
CA ARG A 73 5.86 5.31 -8.89
C ARG A 73 6.19 3.99 -9.55
N GLU A 74 7.17 3.24 -9.06
CA GLU A 74 7.49 1.91 -9.59
C GLU A 74 6.36 0.91 -9.34
N ARG A 75 5.87 0.85 -8.11
CA ARG A 75 4.72 -0.02 -7.75
C ARG A 75 3.47 0.34 -8.55
N LEU A 76 3.17 1.63 -8.69
CA LEU A 76 2.05 2.10 -9.52
C LEU A 76 2.23 1.71 -10.99
N ARG A 77 3.42 1.87 -11.57
CA ARG A 77 3.73 1.46 -12.95
C ARG A 77 3.56 -0.04 -13.19
N ASN A 78 3.71 -0.86 -12.16
CA ASN A 78 3.52 -2.32 -12.20
C ASN A 78 2.08 -2.76 -11.87
N SER A 79 1.20 -1.81 -11.54
CA SER A 79 -0.18 -2.08 -11.15
C SER A 79 -1.15 -1.84 -12.30
N LYS A 80 -2.23 -2.63 -12.35
CA LYS A 80 -3.32 -2.47 -13.32
C LYS A 80 -4.44 -1.57 -12.81
N ASN A 81 -4.59 -1.45 -11.50
CA ASN A 81 -5.58 -0.60 -10.85
C ASN A 81 -5.10 -0.17 -9.46
N ILE A 82 -5.83 0.80 -8.89
CA ILE A 82 -5.69 1.25 -7.50
C ILE A 82 -6.93 0.81 -6.72
N ILE A 83 -6.71 0.25 -5.53
CA ILE A 83 -7.71 0.03 -4.50
C ILE A 83 -7.51 1.13 -3.46
N LEU A 84 -8.37 2.15 -3.48
CA LEU A 84 -8.29 3.28 -2.56
C LEU A 84 -9.21 3.03 -1.36
N ILE A 85 -8.63 3.08 -0.14
CA ILE A 85 -9.39 3.00 1.11
C ILE A 85 -9.56 4.41 1.66
N LEU A 86 -10.81 4.85 1.78
CA LEU A 86 -11.21 6.10 2.42
C LEU A 86 -12.04 5.79 3.67
N SER A 87 -11.71 6.45 4.77
CA SER A 87 -12.38 6.33 6.04
C SER A 87 -12.53 7.70 6.70
N SER A 88 -13.21 7.76 7.84
CA SER A 88 -13.33 9.00 8.61
C SER A 88 -12.01 9.54 9.18
N ILE A 89 -10.94 8.74 9.19
CA ILE A 89 -9.62 9.17 9.66
C ILE A 89 -8.68 9.55 8.53
N THR A 90 -9.07 9.33 7.28
CA THR A 90 -8.23 9.67 6.13
C THR A 90 -7.96 11.18 6.13
N THR A 91 -6.68 11.55 6.24
CA THR A 91 -6.22 12.93 6.15
C THR A 91 -5.09 13.03 5.14
N ASN A 92 -4.65 14.26 4.87
CA ASN A 92 -3.60 14.54 3.91
C ASN A 92 -2.29 13.86 4.31
N SER A 93 -1.75 13.03 3.42
CA SER A 93 -0.41 12.44 3.51
C SER A 93 0.31 12.71 2.20
N ARG A 94 1.59 13.12 2.29
CA ARG A 94 2.43 13.41 1.12
C ARG A 94 2.48 12.22 0.18
N ALA A 95 2.58 11.02 0.74
CA ALA A 95 2.70 9.79 -0.01
C ALA A 95 1.37 9.37 -0.65
N LEU A 96 0.25 9.49 0.06
CA LEU A 96 -1.08 9.24 -0.50
C LEU A 96 -1.42 10.22 -1.64
N ARG A 97 -0.94 11.46 -1.55
CA ARG A 97 -1.12 12.45 -2.62
C ARG A 97 -0.39 12.05 -3.90
N GLU A 98 0.88 11.68 -3.79
CA GLU A 98 1.68 11.18 -4.93
C GLU A 98 1.13 9.87 -5.52
N GLU A 99 0.40 9.08 -4.74
CA GLU A 99 -0.26 7.86 -5.22
C GLU A 99 -1.47 8.14 -6.12
N ILE A 100 -2.05 9.34 -6.04
CA ILE A 100 -3.28 9.73 -6.72
C ILE A 100 -3.05 10.81 -7.80
N ASP A 101 -2.04 11.66 -7.64
CA ASP A 101 -1.62 12.68 -8.62
C ASP A 101 -1.06 12.06 -9.93
#